data_AF-A0AAQ4E1T6-F1
#
_entry.id   AF-A0AAQ4E1T6-F1
#
_cell.length_a   1.000
_cell.length_b   1.000
_cell.length_c   1.000
_cell.angle_alpha   90.00
_cell.angle_beta   90.00
_cell.angle_gamma   90.00
#
_symmetry.space_group_name_H-M   'P 1'
#
loop_
_entity.id
_entity.type
_entity.pdbx_description
1 polymer ?
#
loop_
_entity_poly.entity_id
_entity_poly.type
_entity_poly.pdbx_seq_one_letter_code
_entity_poly.pdbx_strand_id
1 'polypeptide(L)'
;MAHFTGPRHGGLLFLDRGAVDVLDESVGRVIEALHKRRMLANSVVVFTSDNGGMPWGTYSNTGSNWPLRGTKGTLWEGGIRVPAVVWSPLLKPGSRVVVPGMMHVVDWLPTLYSAAGEKLESA
;
A
#
# COMPACT_ATOMS: atom_id res chain seq x y z
N MET A 1 9.09 14.57 -17.61
CA MET A 1 10.36 14.64 -16.86
C MET A 1 10.36 15.91 -16.04
N ALA A 2 10.25 15.82 -14.72
CA ALA A 2 10.41 16.97 -13.85
C ALA A 2 11.78 16.85 -13.16
N HIS A 3 12.70 17.71 -13.56
CA HIS A 3 13.98 17.91 -12.88
C HIS A 3 13.76 18.79 -11.65
N PHE A 4 14.13 18.31 -10.46
CA PHE A 4 14.20 19.12 -9.24
C PHE A 4 15.63 19.03 -8.66
N THR A 5 16.41 20.08 -8.89
CA THR A 5 17.72 20.30 -8.26
C THR A 5 17.54 21.24 -7.08
N GLY A 6 17.40 20.67 -5.87
CA GLY A 6 17.43 21.40 -4.59
C GLY A 6 18.67 21.03 -3.76
N PRO A 7 19.15 21.93 -2.86
CA PRO A 7 20.42 21.77 -2.17
C PRO A 7 20.44 20.59 -1.19
N ARG A 8 21.50 19.77 -1.28
CA ARG A 8 21.72 18.55 -0.50
C ARG A 8 22.11 18.89 0.94
N HIS A 9 21.18 18.79 1.88
CA HIS A 9 21.45 18.84 3.32
C HIS A 9 21.03 17.51 3.99
N GLY A 10 22.00 16.76 4.52
CA GLY A 10 21.79 15.81 5.63
C GLY A 10 21.25 14.39 5.36
N GLY A 11 22.13 13.51 4.88
CA GLY A 11 22.34 12.11 5.33
C GLY A 11 21.22 11.05 5.39
N LEU A 12 20.04 11.33 5.98
CA LEU A 12 19.03 10.31 6.31
C LEU A 12 17.69 10.54 5.59
N LEU A 13 17.33 11.80 5.35
CA LEU A 13 16.04 12.21 4.75
C LEU A 13 15.91 11.86 3.25
N PHE A 14 17.03 11.61 2.57
CA PHE A 14 17.05 11.27 1.14
C PHE A 14 16.85 9.77 0.89
N LEU A 15 17.19 8.90 1.85
CA LEU A 15 17.12 7.46 1.68
C LEU A 15 15.67 6.96 1.64
N ASP A 16 14.81 7.49 2.52
CA ASP A 16 13.43 7.01 2.63
C ASP A 16 12.50 7.50 1.52
N ARG A 17 12.69 8.73 1.00
CA ARG A 17 11.95 9.16 -0.20
C ARG A 17 12.36 8.33 -1.42
N GLY A 18 13.66 8.06 -1.54
CA GLY A 18 14.18 7.12 -2.52
C GLY A 18 13.57 5.73 -2.35
N ALA A 19 13.32 5.27 -1.12
CA ALA A 19 12.69 3.98 -0.88
C ALA A 19 11.24 3.92 -1.39
N VAL A 20 10.45 4.99 -1.22
CA VAL A 20 9.08 5.06 -1.77
C VAL A 20 9.11 5.10 -3.30
N ASP A 21 10.01 5.89 -3.90
CA ASP A 21 10.16 5.95 -5.36
C ASP A 21 10.59 4.60 -5.95
N VAL A 22 11.56 3.94 -5.30
CA VAL A 22 12.05 2.60 -5.70
C VAL A 22 10.96 1.55 -5.47
N LEU A 23 10.14 1.67 -4.43
CA LEU A 23 8.99 0.78 -4.20
C LEU A 23 7.97 0.94 -5.33
N ASP A 24 7.60 2.17 -5.70
CA ASP A 24 6.68 2.44 -6.80
C ASP A 24 7.19 1.86 -8.13
N GLU A 25 8.47 2.10 -8.44
CA GLU A 25 9.10 1.50 -9.62
C GLU A 25 9.09 -0.03 -9.57
N SER A 26 9.35 -0.61 -8.38
CA SER A 26 9.34 -2.07 -8.18
C SER A 26 7.95 -2.67 -8.40
N VAL A 27 6.90 -2.02 -7.91
CA VAL A 27 5.51 -2.40 -8.17
C VAL A 27 5.23 -2.33 -9.68
N GLY A 28 5.64 -1.25 -10.35
CA GLY A 28 5.52 -1.11 -11.80
C GLY A 28 6.18 -2.25 -12.57
N ARG A 29 7.39 -2.66 -12.17
CA ARG A 29 8.10 -3.81 -12.77
C ARG A 29 7.35 -5.13 -12.58
N VAL A 30 6.73 -5.36 -11.42
CA VAL A 30 5.90 -6.56 -11.17
C VAL A 30 4.67 -6.57 -12.07
N ILE A 31 3.95 -5.44 -12.14
CA ILE A 31 2.76 -5.30 -13.00
C ILE A 31 3.12 -5.54 -14.47
N GLU A 32 4.21 -4.95 -14.95
CA GLU A 32 4.69 -5.13 -16.32
C GLU A 32 5.07 -6.59 -16.61
N ALA A 33 5.72 -7.27 -15.65
CA ALA A 33 6.07 -8.68 -15.79
C ALA A 33 4.83 -9.57 -15.88
N LEU A 34 3.81 -9.33 -15.05
CA LEU A 34 2.52 -10.02 -15.11
C LEU A 34 1.80 -9.74 -16.44
N HIS A 35 1.86 -8.50 -16.94
CA HIS A 35 1.27 -8.11 -18.22
C HIS A 35 1.92 -8.86 -19.39
N LYS A 36 3.26 -8.83 -19.49
CA LYS A 36 4.03 -9.52 -20.53
C LYS A 36 3.77 -11.03 -20.56
N ARG A 37 3.53 -11.63 -19.40
CA ARG A 37 3.22 -13.06 -19.26
C ARG A 37 1.73 -13.38 -19.44
N ARG A 38 0.89 -12.40 -19.78
CA ARG A 38 -0.58 -12.53 -19.91
C ARG A 38 -1.27 -13.03 -18.63
N MET A 39 -0.62 -12.90 -17.47
CA MET A 39 -1.16 -13.29 -16.16
C MET A 39 -1.99 -12.17 -15.53
N LEU A 40 -1.72 -10.92 -15.90
CA LEU A 40 -2.37 -9.75 -15.31
C LEU A 40 -3.89 -9.75 -15.50
N ALA A 41 -4.39 -10.36 -16.59
CA ALA A 41 -5.82 -10.49 -16.89
C ALA A 41 -6.62 -11.29 -15.84
N ASN A 42 -5.95 -12.15 -15.07
CA ASN A 42 -6.56 -12.94 -13.99
C ASN A 42 -5.81 -12.73 -12.67
N SER A 43 -5.42 -11.49 -12.38
CA SER A 43 -4.70 -11.13 -11.16
C SER A 43 -5.52 -10.17 -10.31
N VAL A 44 -5.45 -10.34 -8.99
CA VAL A 44 -5.89 -9.35 -8.00
C VAL A 44 -4.65 -8.77 -7.34
N VAL A 45 -4.50 -7.45 -7.39
CA VAL A 45 -3.37 -6.73 -6.80
C VAL A 45 -3.89 -5.93 -5.61
N VAL A 46 -3.33 -6.20 -4.44
CA VAL A 46 -3.59 -5.45 -3.21
C VAL A 46 -2.32 -4.69 -2.84
N PHE A 47 -2.44 -3.38 -2.67
CA PHE A 47 -1.38 -2.51 -2.15
C PHE A 47 -1.84 -1.92 -0.82
N THR A 48 -1.08 -2.16 0.24
CA THR A 48 -1.39 -1.70 1.60
C THR A 48 -0.11 -1.54 2.43
N SER A 49 -0.22 -0.99 3.64
CA SER A 49 0.85 -0.97 4.65
C SER A 49 0.47 -1.85 5.86
N ASP A 50 1.44 -2.25 6.66
CA ASP A 50 1.26 -3.03 7.90
C ASP A 50 0.96 -2.15 9.12
N ASN A 51 1.42 -0.90 9.11
CA ASN A 51 1.14 0.14 10.10
C ASN A 51 1.34 1.54 9.48
N GLY A 52 0.98 2.57 10.24
CA GLY A 52 1.29 3.95 9.90
C GLY A 52 2.79 4.26 9.95
N GLY A 53 3.18 5.40 9.37
CA GLY A 53 4.56 5.87 9.39
C GLY A 53 5.07 6.16 10.80
N MET A 54 6.39 6.27 10.95
CA MET A 54 7.08 6.60 12.19
C MET A 54 7.95 7.85 12.01
N PRO A 55 7.38 9.07 11.92
CA PRO A 55 8.17 10.27 11.62
C PRO A 55 9.19 10.69 12.69
N TRP A 56 9.11 10.14 13.91
CA TRP A 56 9.99 10.50 15.03
C TRP A 56 10.36 9.27 15.87
N GLY A 57 11.46 9.35 16.64
CA GLY A 57 11.95 8.28 17.51
C GLY A 57 13.11 7.46 16.93
N THR A 58 13.50 6.40 17.64
CA THR A 58 14.68 5.56 17.31
C THR A 58 14.57 4.86 15.96
N TYR A 59 13.36 4.55 15.53
CA TYR A 59 13.06 3.92 14.23
C TYR A 59 12.37 4.91 13.29
N SER A 60 12.81 6.17 13.33
CA SER A 60 12.19 7.22 12.53
C SER A 60 12.38 6.98 11.03
N ASN A 61 11.34 7.28 10.26
CA ASN A 61 11.32 7.28 8.81
C ASN A 61 10.67 8.56 8.28
N THR A 62 10.70 8.79 6.96
CA THR A 62 10.03 9.97 6.37
C THR A 62 8.55 9.76 6.08
N GLY A 63 7.88 8.81 6.74
CA GLY A 63 6.45 8.56 6.58
C GLY A 63 5.59 9.72 7.09
N SER A 64 4.43 9.92 6.49
CA SER A 64 3.46 10.93 6.90
C SER A 64 2.11 10.29 7.18
N ASN A 65 1.57 10.56 8.38
CA ASN A 65 0.25 10.11 8.80
C ASN A 65 -0.80 11.24 8.75
N TRP A 66 -0.43 12.44 8.30
CA TRP A 66 -1.34 13.60 8.26
C TRP A 66 -2.57 13.30 7.37
N PRO A 67 -3.81 13.62 7.79
CA PRO A 67 -4.23 14.40 8.96
C PRO A 67 -4.48 13.62 10.27
N LEU A 68 -4.07 12.36 10.31
CA LEU A 68 -4.42 11.44 11.38
C LEU A 68 -3.48 11.59 12.58
N ARG A 69 -4.05 11.49 13.78
CA ARG A 69 -3.30 11.54 15.04
C ARG A 69 -2.48 10.26 15.21
N GLY A 70 -1.24 10.39 15.67
CA GLY A 70 -0.41 9.25 16.10
C GLY A 70 0.50 8.68 15.02
N THR A 71 1.13 7.57 15.36
CA THR A 71 2.26 6.97 14.64
C THR A 71 2.30 5.46 14.87
N LYS A 72 3.17 4.74 14.15
CA LYS A 72 3.49 3.33 14.42
C LYS A 72 3.62 3.06 15.92
N GLY A 73 2.99 1.98 16.39
CA GLY A 73 2.99 1.60 17.80
C GLY A 73 1.96 2.32 18.68
N THR A 74 1.12 3.18 18.09
CA THR A 74 -0.02 3.80 18.79
C THR A 74 -1.35 3.28 18.27
N LEU A 75 -2.38 3.32 19.12
CA LEU A 75 -3.76 2.94 18.75
C LEU A 75 -4.55 4.09 18.11
N TRP A 76 -3.90 5.24 17.88
CA TRP A 76 -4.53 6.34 17.16
C TRP A 76 -4.55 6.06 15.66
N GLU A 77 -5.48 6.70 14.94
CA GLU A 77 -5.67 6.50 13.49
C GLU A 77 -4.38 6.55 12.68
N GLY A 78 -3.43 7.43 12.99
CA GLY A 78 -2.15 7.52 12.31
C GLY A 78 -1.19 6.35 12.56
N GLY A 79 -1.49 5.48 13.53
CA GLY A 79 -0.77 4.22 13.75
C GLY A 79 -1.41 3.01 13.08
N ILE A 80 -2.74 3.00 12.93
CA ILE A 80 -3.52 1.83 12.50
C ILE A 80 -4.22 1.98 11.14
N ARG A 81 -4.48 3.21 10.69
CA ARG A 81 -5.13 3.48 9.40
C ARG A 81 -4.06 3.67 8.34
N VAL A 82 -4.13 2.84 7.30
CA VAL A 82 -3.15 2.77 6.23
C VAL A 82 -3.80 2.94 4.86
N PRO A 83 -3.03 3.33 3.81
CA PRO A 83 -3.52 3.24 2.44
C PRO A 83 -3.87 1.78 2.11
N ALA A 84 -5.00 1.56 1.44
CA ALA A 84 -5.38 0.26 0.91
C ALA A 84 -6.01 0.46 -0.48
N VAL A 85 -5.43 -0.18 -1.49
CA VAL A 85 -5.89 -0.12 -2.88
C VAL A 85 -6.00 -1.54 -3.39
N VAL A 86 -7.13 -1.85 -4.02
CA VAL A 86 -7.35 -3.11 -4.74
C VAL A 86 -7.51 -2.79 -6.22
N TRP A 87 -6.73 -3.47 -7.05
CA TRP A 87 -6.81 -3.37 -8.50
C TRP A 87 -6.94 -4.76 -9.11
N SER A 88 -7.86 -4.91 -10.06
CA SER A 88 -7.97 -6.12 -10.88
C SER A 88 -8.83 -5.83 -12.12
N PRO A 89 -8.50 -6.40 -13.29
CA PRO A 89 -9.39 -6.38 -14.46
C PRO A 89 -10.66 -7.20 -14.25
N LEU A 90 -10.74 -8.01 -13.18
CA LEU A 90 -11.92 -8.79 -12.80
C LEU A 90 -12.96 -7.95 -12.04
N LEU A 91 -12.56 -6.76 -11.55
CA LEU A 91 -13.51 -5.81 -10.95
C LEU A 91 -14.37 -5.15 -12.05
N LYS A 92 -15.55 -4.66 -11.66
CA LYS A 92 -16.51 -4.06 -12.60
C LYS A 92 -15.85 -2.93 -13.41
N PRO A 93 -15.92 -2.93 -14.76
CA PRO A 93 -15.36 -1.87 -15.58
C PRO A 93 -15.83 -0.48 -15.14
N GLY A 94 -14.90 0.48 -15.04
CA GLY A 94 -15.18 1.84 -14.56
C GLY A 94 -15.20 1.99 -13.03
N SER A 95 -14.87 0.94 -12.26
CA SER A 95 -14.84 0.99 -10.79
C SER A 95 -13.61 1.73 -10.23
N ARG A 96 -13.48 3.04 -10.49
CA ARG A 96 -12.71 3.90 -9.57
C ARG A 96 -13.64 4.33 -8.45
N VAL A 97 -13.84 3.42 -7.50
CA VAL A 97 -14.75 3.64 -6.37
C VAL A 97 -13.94 3.77 -5.10
N VAL A 98 -14.25 4.79 -4.31
CA VAL A 98 -13.85 4.83 -2.90
C VAL A 98 -14.93 4.07 -2.14
N VAL A 99 -14.57 2.96 -1.49
CA VAL A 99 -15.50 2.19 -0.67
C VAL A 99 -15.60 2.85 0.70
N PRO A 100 -16.72 3.49 1.06
CA PRO A 100 -16.89 4.03 2.40
C PRO A 100 -17.11 2.87 3.38
N GLY A 101 -16.45 2.89 4.52
CA GLY A 101 -16.60 1.86 5.54
C GLY A 101 -15.29 1.55 6.25
N MET A 102 -15.34 0.55 7.13
CA MET A 102 -14.17 0.00 7.81
C MET A 102 -13.83 -1.35 7.22
N MET A 103 -12.53 -1.56 7.01
CA MET A 103 -11.93 -2.86 6.73
C MET A 103 -10.80 -3.05 7.72
N HIS A 104 -10.54 -4.29 8.13
CA HIS A 104 -9.43 -4.63 9.01
C HIS A 104 -8.51 -5.64 8.31
N VAL A 105 -7.24 -5.72 8.73
CA VAL A 105 -6.24 -6.62 8.11
C VAL A 105 -6.67 -8.09 8.12
N VAL A 106 -7.49 -8.49 9.07
CA VAL A 106 -8.03 -9.86 9.19
C VAL A 106 -9.04 -10.20 8.09
N ASP A 107 -9.62 -9.20 7.43
CA ASP A 107 -10.59 -9.40 6.36
C ASP A 107 -9.91 -9.85 5.06
N TRP A 108 -8.59 -9.66 4.93
CA TRP A 108 -7.85 -10.06 3.73
C TRP A 108 -7.90 -11.57 3.49
N LEU A 109 -7.74 -12.37 4.54
CA LEU A 109 -7.73 -13.83 4.41
C LEU A 109 -9.06 -14.36 3.85
N PRO A 110 -10.23 -14.14 4.49
CA PRO A 110 -11.50 -14.63 3.95
C PRO A 110 -11.82 -14.03 2.58
N THR A 111 -11.46 -12.76 2.35
CA THR A 111 -11.73 -12.08 1.07
C THR A 111 -10.93 -12.69 -0.08
N LEU A 112 -9.62 -12.86 0.08
CA LEU A 112 -8.76 -13.39 -0.97
C LEU A 112 -9.00 -14.88 -1.19
N TYR A 113 -9.32 -15.62 -0.12
CA TYR A 113 -9.69 -17.03 -0.22
C TYR A 113 -11.00 -17.20 -1.02
N SER A 114 -12.00 -16.37 -0.71
CA SER A 114 -13.25 -16.33 -1.48
C SER A 114 -13.05 -15.91 -2.93
N ALA A 115 -12.16 -14.94 -3.19
CA ALA A 115 -11.81 -14.52 -4.54
C ALA A 115 -11.10 -15.61 -5.37
N ALA A 116 -10.40 -16.54 -4.70
CA ALA A 116 -9.81 -17.72 -5.34
C ALA A 116 -10.85 -18.82 -5.67
N GLY A 117 -12.13 -18.62 -5.34
CA GLY A 117 -13.20 -19.57 -5.59
C GLY A 117 -13.48 -20.54 -4.43
N GLU A 118 -12.79 -20.37 -3.30
CA GLU A 118 -12.89 -21.26 -2.15
C GLU A 118 -13.81 -20.70 -1.06
N LYS A 119 -14.22 -21.54 -0.10
CA LYS A 119 -14.94 -21.10 1.12
C LYS A 119 -14.16 -21.55 2.33
N LEU A 120 -13.90 -20.63 3.27
CA LEU A 120 -13.34 -21.03 4.56
C LEU A 120 -14.34 -21.92 5.27
N GLU A 121 -13.90 -23.09 5.72
CA GLU A 121 -14.71 -23.90 6.62
C GLU A 121 -14.81 -23.18 7.97
N SER A 122 -16.00 -23.19 8.56
CA SER A 122 -16.16 -22.74 9.94
C SER A 122 -15.41 -23.70 10.85
N ALA A 123 -14.52 -23.15 11.69
CA ALA A 123 -13.89 -23.88 12.78
C ALA A 123 -14.92 -24.38 13.80
#